data_AF-A0A9E4KBM8-F1
#
_entry.id   AF-A0A9E4KBM8-F1
#
_cell.length_a   1.000
_cell.length_b   1.000
_cell.length_c   1.000
_cell.angle_alpha   90.00
_cell.angle_beta   90.00
_cell.angle_gamma   90.00
#
_symmetry.space_group_name_H-M   'P 1'
#
loop_
_entity.id
_entity.type
_entity.pdbx_description
1 polymer ?
#
loop_
_entity_poly.entity_id
_entity_poly.type
_entity_poly.pdbx_seq_one_letter_code
_entity_poly.pdbx_strand_id
1 'polypeptide(L)'
;MNQDIVLQLALPVTLFCIMFSMGSSLVTADFKRVLETPAAVMVGVISQMVMLPVVALLLLSLLQLPPELFIGFMILAFSPGGTTSNMFSYLAQGDVALSITLTAIVSLVTPLTIPLLGGLVLEWQLGDQSEIVLPFLPTFAKLVVITLIPVLLGMLLRHYQAAFCIRHERLITRIPLIMLLLVIGGIIWQNRDSMVLFLDQTGVPALLLSSIALGLGYT
;
A
#
# COMPACT_ATOMS: atom_id res chain seq x y z
N MET A 1 10.43 -24.78 -2.46
CA MET A 1 9.54 -24.12 -1.49
C MET A 1 8.14 -24.21 -2.05
N ASN A 2 7.21 -24.90 -1.39
CA ASN A 2 5.83 -25.01 -1.89
C ASN A 2 5.26 -23.60 -2.04
N GLN A 3 4.67 -23.26 -3.19
CA GLN A 3 4.00 -21.97 -3.44
C GLN A 3 3.05 -21.60 -2.29
N ASP A 4 2.42 -22.61 -1.71
CA ASP A 4 1.50 -22.48 -0.58
C ASP A 4 2.14 -21.83 0.64
N ILE A 5 3.39 -22.14 1.00
CA ILE A 5 4.00 -21.61 2.23
C ILE A 5 4.30 -20.11 2.10
N VAL A 6 4.78 -19.66 0.94
CA VAL A 6 5.08 -18.24 0.71
C VAL A 6 3.79 -17.42 0.69
N LEU A 7 2.80 -17.89 -0.07
CA LEU A 7 1.56 -17.14 -0.28
C LEU A 7 0.60 -17.21 0.91
N GLN A 8 0.48 -18.37 1.56
CA GLN A 8 -0.50 -18.59 2.62
C GLN A 8 0.02 -18.24 4.01
N LEU A 9 1.34 -18.20 4.22
CA LEU A 9 1.93 -17.91 5.53
C LEU A 9 2.88 -16.72 5.52
N ALA A 10 3.90 -16.71 4.65
CA ALA A 10 4.93 -15.68 4.71
C ALA A 10 4.38 -14.26 4.41
N LEU A 11 3.51 -14.14 3.41
CA LEU A 11 2.87 -12.86 3.05
C LEU A 11 2.00 -12.30 4.18
N PRO A 12 0.98 -13.02 4.71
CA PRO A 12 0.14 -12.50 5.79
C PRO A 12 0.94 -12.12 7.05
N VAL A 13 1.94 -12.92 7.43
CA VAL A 13 2.78 -12.63 8.61
C VAL A 13 3.61 -11.37 8.37
N THR A 14 4.20 -11.24 7.18
CA THR A 14 4.99 -10.05 6.82
C THR A 14 4.11 -8.80 6.82
N LEU A 15 2.92 -8.87 6.22
CA LEU A 15 1.96 -7.77 6.23
C LEU A 15 1.52 -7.41 7.65
N PHE A 16 1.22 -8.40 8.50
CA PHE A 16 0.93 -8.17 9.91
C PHE A 16 2.04 -7.38 10.59
N CYS A 17 3.31 -7.79 10.41
CA CYS A 17 4.46 -7.11 10.99
C CYS A 17 4.63 -5.68 10.46
N ILE A 18 4.39 -5.44 9.17
CA ILE A 18 4.46 -4.10 8.57
C ILE A 18 3.35 -3.19 9.14
N MET A 19 2.11 -3.68 9.18
CA MET A 19 0.97 -2.93 9.69
C MET A 19 1.09 -2.66 11.20
N PHE A 20 1.61 -3.63 11.96
CA PHE A 20 1.93 -3.45 13.38
C PHE A 20 3.02 -2.40 13.59
N SER A 21 4.08 -2.45 12.78
CA SER A 21 5.17 -1.47 12.82
C SER A 21 4.66 -0.06 12.56
N MET A 22 3.81 0.11 11.54
CA MET A 22 3.11 1.37 11.27
C MET A 22 2.30 1.82 12.49
N GLY A 23 1.47 0.94 13.05
CA GLY A 23 0.68 1.24 14.26
C GLY A 23 1.54 1.70 15.43
N SER A 24 2.70 1.08 15.64
CA SER A 24 3.62 1.42 16.73
C SER A 24 4.33 2.78 16.57
N SER A 25 4.27 3.36 15.38
CA SER A 25 4.75 4.72 15.11
C SER A 25 3.68 5.79 15.27
N LEU A 26 2.39 5.42 15.27
CA LEU A 26 1.27 6.35 15.30
C LEU A 26 0.92 6.80 16.72
N VAL A 27 0.58 8.08 16.86
CA VAL A 27 0.02 8.66 18.09
C VAL A 27 -1.35 9.29 17.81
N THR A 28 -2.19 9.38 18.82
CA THR A 28 -3.53 9.98 18.69
C THR A 28 -3.49 11.44 18.20
N ALA A 29 -2.40 12.15 18.47
CA ALA A 29 -2.16 13.50 17.98
C ALA A 29 -2.05 13.58 16.45
N ASP A 30 -1.64 12.50 15.77
CA ASP A 30 -1.55 12.47 14.30
C ASP A 30 -2.95 12.58 13.66
N PHE A 31 -3.97 12.02 14.32
CA PHE A 31 -5.36 12.15 13.87
C PHE A 31 -5.96 13.52 14.16
N LYS A 32 -5.48 14.21 15.20
CA LYS A 32 -5.91 15.58 15.52
C LYS A 32 -5.46 16.57 14.43
N ARG A 33 -4.30 16.33 13.80
CA ARG A 33 -3.79 17.17 12.71
C ARG A 33 -4.73 17.29 11.52
N VAL A 34 -5.58 16.28 11.28
CA VAL A 34 -6.63 16.34 10.25
C VAL A 34 -7.52 17.57 10.42
N LEU A 35 -7.76 17.98 11.66
CA LEU A 35 -8.56 19.15 11.99
C LEU A 35 -7.74 20.44 12.04
N GLU A 36 -6.43 20.35 12.26
CA GLU A 36 -5.52 21.50 12.36
C GLU A 36 -5.06 22.00 10.98
N THR A 37 -4.81 21.08 10.03
CA THR A 37 -4.37 21.38 8.66
C THR A 37 -5.23 20.68 7.59
N PRO A 38 -6.57 20.88 7.60
CA PRO A 38 -7.51 20.12 6.77
C PRO A 38 -7.27 20.31 5.27
N ALA A 39 -6.84 21.51 4.84
CA ALA A 39 -6.55 21.77 3.44
C ALA A 39 -5.40 20.90 2.91
N ALA A 40 -4.29 20.80 3.65
CA ALA A 40 -3.14 19.99 3.26
C ALA A 40 -3.46 18.49 3.27
N VAL A 41 -4.20 18.03 4.29
CA VAL A 41 -4.64 16.63 4.38
C VAL A 41 -5.59 16.29 3.22
N MET A 42 -6.54 17.17 2.90
CA MET A 42 -7.50 16.93 1.81
C MET A 42 -6.82 16.89 0.45
N VAL A 43 -5.87 17.79 0.19
CA VAL A 43 -5.05 17.74 -1.03
C VAL A 43 -4.32 16.40 -1.12
N GLY A 44 -3.62 15.97 -0.05
CA GLY A 44 -2.91 14.69 -0.05
C GLY A 44 -3.82 13.48 -0.27
N VAL A 45 -4.98 13.44 0.39
CA VAL A 45 -5.97 12.36 0.23
C VAL A 45 -6.53 12.34 -1.20
N ILE A 46 -6.89 13.49 -1.79
CA ILE A 46 -7.39 13.57 -3.17
C ILE A 46 -6.30 13.13 -4.15
N SER A 47 -5.06 13.59 -3.96
CA SER A 47 -3.94 13.20 -4.81
C SER A 47 -3.71 11.69 -4.78
N GLN A 48 -3.81 11.06 -3.61
CA GLN A 48 -3.57 9.63 -3.48
C GLN A 48 -4.76 8.76 -3.90
N MET A 49 -5.99 9.14 -3.52
CA MET A 49 -7.17 8.30 -3.72
C MET A 49 -7.92 8.56 -5.03
N VAL A 50 -7.66 9.69 -5.68
CA VAL A 50 -8.34 10.08 -6.94
C VAL A 50 -7.32 10.31 -8.04
N MET A 51 -6.39 11.25 -7.84
CA MET A 51 -5.46 11.66 -8.90
C MET A 51 -4.57 10.49 -9.34
N LEU A 52 -3.94 9.77 -8.40
CA LEU A 52 -3.08 8.63 -8.71
C LEU A 52 -3.84 7.52 -9.45
N PRO A 53 -5.02 7.05 -9.02
CA PRO A 53 -5.80 6.08 -9.79
C PRO A 53 -6.23 6.56 -11.18
N VAL A 54 -6.59 7.83 -11.34
CA VAL A 54 -6.94 8.38 -12.66
C VAL A 54 -5.72 8.39 -13.58
N VAL A 55 -4.56 8.80 -13.07
CA VAL A 55 -3.30 8.77 -13.80
C VAL A 55 -2.93 7.34 -14.19
N ALA A 56 -3.06 6.38 -13.27
CA ALA A 56 -2.85 4.98 -13.54
C ALA A 56 -3.80 4.49 -14.65
N LEU A 57 -5.10 4.75 -14.53
CA LEU A 57 -6.09 4.34 -15.52
C LEU A 57 -5.76 4.88 -16.92
N LEU A 58 -5.44 6.17 -17.03
CA LEU A 58 -5.08 6.79 -18.31
C LEU A 58 -3.78 6.20 -18.88
N LEU A 59 -2.72 6.15 -18.08
CA LEU A 59 -1.42 5.66 -18.52
C LEU A 59 -1.48 4.20 -18.96
N LEU A 60 -2.07 3.33 -18.14
CA LEU A 60 -2.11 1.90 -18.41
C LEU A 60 -3.02 1.57 -19.60
N SER A 61 -4.07 2.36 -19.83
CA SER A 61 -4.92 2.25 -21.02
C SER A 61 -4.17 2.64 -22.29
N LEU A 62 -3.33 3.67 -22.23
CA LEU A 62 -2.47 4.09 -23.35
C LEU A 62 -1.38 3.05 -23.66
N LEU A 63 -0.85 2.39 -22.63
CA LEU A 63 0.17 1.34 -22.76
C LEU A 63 -0.41 -0.03 -23.18
N GLN A 64 -1.75 -0.16 -23.27
CA GLN A 64 -2.44 -1.37 -23.71
C GLN A 64 -1.96 -2.65 -23.00
N LEU A 65 -1.83 -2.57 -21.66
CA LEU A 65 -1.36 -3.69 -20.88
C LEU A 65 -2.35 -4.87 -20.91
N PRO A 66 -1.83 -6.12 -20.82
CA PRO A 66 -2.66 -7.29 -20.57
C PRO A 66 -3.61 -7.07 -19.37
N PRO A 67 -4.86 -7.54 -19.43
CA PRO A 67 -5.86 -7.36 -18.39
C PRO A 67 -5.37 -7.63 -16.97
N GLU A 68 -4.58 -8.70 -16.79
CA GLU A 68 -4.07 -9.14 -15.49
C GLU A 68 -3.10 -8.12 -14.89
N LEU A 69 -2.22 -7.57 -15.73
CA LEU A 69 -1.27 -6.53 -15.32
C LEU A 69 -1.97 -5.19 -15.07
N PHE A 70 -2.93 -4.84 -15.93
CA PHE A 70 -3.73 -3.64 -15.76
C PHE A 70 -4.43 -3.63 -14.39
N ILE A 71 -5.14 -4.72 -14.08
CA ILE A 71 -5.83 -4.91 -12.79
C ILE A 71 -4.82 -4.84 -11.64
N GLY A 72 -3.66 -5.51 -11.76
CA GLY A 72 -2.61 -5.47 -10.75
C GLY A 72 -2.13 -4.05 -10.46
N PHE A 73 -1.83 -3.25 -11.48
CA PHE A 73 -1.41 -1.85 -11.33
C PHE A 73 -2.51 -0.96 -10.76
N MET A 74 -3.77 -1.17 -11.13
CA MET A 74 -4.89 -0.42 -10.55
C MET A 74 -5.07 -0.74 -9.06
N ILE A 75 -4.96 -2.00 -8.65
CA ILE A 75 -4.98 -2.38 -7.23
C ILE A 75 -3.80 -1.74 -6.47
N LEU A 76 -2.61 -1.67 -7.08
CA LEU A 76 -1.47 -0.93 -6.51
C LEU A 76 -1.77 0.56 -6.36
N ALA A 77 -2.42 1.19 -7.35
CA ALA A 77 -2.80 2.60 -7.29
C ALA A 77 -3.88 2.89 -6.22
N PHE A 78 -4.74 1.93 -5.91
CA PHE A 78 -5.73 2.03 -4.82
C PHE A 78 -5.15 1.74 -3.42
N SER A 79 -3.93 1.22 -3.37
CA SER A 79 -3.27 0.83 -2.12
C SER A 79 -2.68 2.06 -1.40
N PRO A 80 -2.60 2.05 -0.07
CA PRO A 80 -2.08 3.15 0.70
C PRO A 80 -0.56 3.24 0.57
N GLY A 81 -0.01 4.39 0.94
CA GLY A 81 1.44 4.58 1.04
C GLY A 81 2.02 3.70 2.14
N GLY A 82 3.30 3.32 2.01
CA GLY A 82 4.02 2.56 3.04
C GLY A 82 4.76 3.46 4.03
N THR A 83 5.19 2.93 5.18
CA THR A 83 6.00 3.66 6.17
C THR A 83 7.34 4.17 5.63
N THR A 84 7.80 3.65 4.49
CA THR A 84 8.95 4.15 3.74
C THR A 84 8.74 5.58 3.22
N SER A 85 7.50 6.00 2.94
CA SER A 85 7.21 7.39 2.53
C SER A 85 7.59 8.37 3.64
N ASN A 86 7.35 8.03 4.91
CA ASN A 86 7.71 8.87 6.05
C ASN A 86 9.23 9.10 6.10
N MET A 87 10.02 8.07 5.81
CA MET A 87 11.48 8.16 5.73
C MET A 87 11.93 9.06 4.57
N PHE A 88 11.32 8.92 3.39
CA PHE A 88 11.64 9.79 2.25
C PHE A 88 11.22 11.25 2.51
N SER A 89 10.06 11.49 3.13
CA SER A 89 9.66 12.83 3.56
C SER A 89 10.68 13.43 4.52
N TYR A 90 11.20 12.66 5.48
CA TYR A 90 12.24 13.13 6.40
C TYR A 90 13.55 13.49 5.67
N LEU A 91 14.01 12.61 4.76
CA LEU A 91 15.23 12.84 3.98
C LEU A 91 15.11 14.03 3.03
N ALA A 92 13.92 14.25 2.48
CA ALA A 92 13.59 15.38 1.62
C ALA A 92 13.28 16.68 2.41
N GLN A 93 13.40 16.68 3.74
CA GLN A 93 13.04 17.80 4.62
C GLN A 93 11.58 18.26 4.47
N GLY A 94 10.70 17.35 4.07
CA GLY A 94 9.26 17.57 4.00
C GLY A 94 8.57 17.42 5.36
N ASP A 95 7.25 17.63 5.36
CA ASP A 95 6.42 17.45 6.55
C ASP A 95 6.17 15.95 6.83
N VAL A 96 7.04 15.37 7.66
CA VAL A 96 6.94 13.95 8.10
C VAL A 96 5.61 13.69 8.80
N ALA A 97 5.11 14.66 9.55
CA ALA A 97 3.87 14.52 10.28
C ALA A 97 2.65 14.46 9.35
N LEU A 98 2.63 15.30 8.31
CA LEU A 98 1.63 15.20 7.25
C LEU A 98 1.70 13.84 6.54
N SER A 99 2.90 13.36 6.21
CA SER A 99 3.11 12.04 5.59
C SER A 99 2.52 10.91 6.44
N ILE A 100 2.83 10.89 7.75
CA ILE A 100 2.27 9.91 8.70
C ILE A 100 0.74 10.00 8.76
N THR A 101 0.20 11.22 8.80
CA THR A 101 -1.24 11.48 8.88
C THR A 101 -1.95 10.96 7.62
N LEU A 102 -1.41 11.25 6.43
CA LEU A 102 -1.94 10.77 5.16
C LEU A 102 -1.89 9.25 5.06
N THR A 103 -0.75 8.64 5.39
CA THR A 103 -0.60 7.18 5.40
C THR A 103 -1.63 6.53 6.33
N ALA A 104 -1.85 7.07 7.52
CA ALA A 104 -2.83 6.54 8.47
C ALA A 104 -4.27 6.62 7.93
N ILE A 105 -4.68 7.80 7.44
CA ILE A 105 -6.04 8.01 6.91
C ILE A 105 -6.29 7.11 5.70
N VAL A 106 -5.38 7.12 4.72
CA VAL A 106 -5.56 6.33 3.51
C VAL A 106 -5.57 4.84 3.84
N SER A 107 -4.72 4.37 4.76
CA SER A 107 -4.73 2.97 5.21
C SER A 107 -6.04 2.53 5.87
N LEU A 108 -6.76 3.44 6.54
CA LEU A 108 -8.08 3.17 7.11
C LEU A 108 -9.19 3.14 6.05
N VAL A 109 -9.05 3.91 4.97
CA VAL A 109 -10.03 4.00 3.89
C VAL A 109 -9.82 2.89 2.84
N THR A 110 -8.58 2.45 2.62
CA THR A 110 -8.22 1.42 1.64
C THR A 110 -9.05 0.12 1.72
N PRO A 111 -9.31 -0.48 2.90
CA PRO A 111 -10.10 -1.70 2.98
C PRO A 111 -11.48 -1.58 2.33
N LEU A 112 -12.04 -0.37 2.28
CA LEU A 112 -13.30 -0.06 1.60
C LEU A 112 -13.09 0.22 0.10
N THR A 113 -12.07 0.99 -0.27
CA THR A 113 -11.90 1.45 -1.65
C THR A 113 -11.34 0.38 -2.57
N ILE A 114 -10.45 -0.50 -2.11
CA ILE A 114 -9.94 -1.62 -2.94
C ILE A 114 -11.06 -2.52 -3.44
N PRO A 115 -11.95 -3.08 -2.59
CA PRO A 115 -12.99 -3.98 -3.10
C PRO A 115 -14.01 -3.26 -3.98
N LEU A 116 -14.29 -1.98 -3.70
CA LEU A 116 -15.21 -1.18 -4.51
C LEU A 116 -14.62 -0.85 -5.89
N LEU A 117 -13.49 -0.15 -5.92
CA LEU A 117 -12.88 0.34 -7.15
C LEU A 117 -12.17 -0.78 -7.91
N GLY A 118 -11.56 -1.74 -7.21
CA GLY A 118 -10.96 -2.92 -7.81
C GLY A 118 -12.00 -3.82 -8.46
N GLY A 119 -13.17 -3.99 -7.84
CA GLY A 119 -14.30 -4.69 -8.44
C GLY A 119 -14.75 -4.04 -9.76
N LEU A 120 -14.90 -2.71 -9.77
CA LEU A 120 -15.25 -1.95 -10.98
C LEU A 120 -14.20 -2.08 -12.09
N VAL A 121 -12.92 -2.03 -11.75
CA VAL A 121 -11.83 -2.22 -12.73
C VAL A 121 -11.86 -3.65 -13.31
N LEU A 122 -12.14 -4.65 -12.47
CA LEU A 122 -12.27 -6.03 -12.91
C LEU A 122 -13.41 -6.18 -13.93
N GLU A 123 -14.58 -5.65 -13.59
CA GLU A 123 -15.78 -5.70 -14.44
C GLU A 123 -15.54 -4.96 -15.76
N TRP A 124 -14.88 -3.80 -15.72
CA TRP A 124 -14.55 -3.03 -16.92
C TRP A 124 -13.59 -3.76 -17.87
N GLN A 125 -12.59 -4.48 -17.34
CA GLN A 125 -11.54 -5.08 -18.16
C GLN A 125 -11.83 -6.53 -18.59
N LEU A 126 -12.57 -7.30 -17.79
CA LEU A 126 -12.89 -8.71 -18.06
C LEU A 126 -14.35 -8.91 -18.54
N GLY A 127 -15.23 -7.93 -18.33
CA GLY A 127 -16.66 -8.03 -18.65
C GLY A 127 -17.37 -9.18 -17.93
N ASP A 128 -18.49 -9.64 -18.50
CA ASP A 128 -19.33 -10.75 -17.99
C ASP A 128 -18.65 -12.14 -18.06
N GLN A 129 -17.40 -12.22 -18.55
CA GLN A 129 -16.64 -13.47 -18.69
C GLN A 129 -15.84 -13.83 -17.43
N SER A 130 -15.97 -13.08 -16.34
CA SER A 130 -15.14 -13.24 -15.15
C SER A 130 -15.60 -14.42 -14.28
N GLU A 131 -14.87 -15.53 -14.30
CA GLU A 131 -14.88 -16.49 -13.17
C GLU A 131 -14.28 -15.87 -11.89
N ILE A 132 -13.50 -14.80 -12.06
CA ILE A 132 -12.85 -14.05 -10.99
C ILE A 132 -13.77 -12.91 -10.58
N VAL A 133 -14.56 -13.12 -9.53
CA VAL A 133 -15.26 -12.02 -8.86
C VAL A 133 -14.40 -11.57 -7.69
N LEU A 134 -14.34 -10.26 -7.43
CA LEU A 134 -13.79 -9.73 -6.19
C LEU A 134 -14.93 -9.53 -5.18
N PRO A 135 -15.32 -10.56 -4.42
CA PRO A 135 -16.49 -10.45 -3.55
C PRO A 135 -16.24 -9.38 -2.49
N PHE A 136 -17.09 -8.34 -2.51
CA PHE A 136 -16.91 -7.14 -1.71
C PHE A 136 -16.78 -7.48 -0.21
N LEU A 137 -17.76 -8.20 0.34
CA LEU A 137 -17.85 -8.45 1.78
C LEU A 137 -16.66 -9.26 2.36
N PRO A 138 -16.27 -10.42 1.80
CA PRO A 138 -15.12 -11.16 2.31
C PRO A 138 -13.79 -10.45 2.04
N THR A 139 -13.64 -9.72 0.93
CA THR A 139 -12.43 -8.95 0.65
C THR A 139 -12.29 -7.78 1.62
N PHE A 140 -13.36 -7.02 1.82
CA PHE A 140 -13.46 -5.96 2.83
C PHE A 140 -13.11 -6.48 4.23
N ALA A 141 -13.78 -7.55 4.68
CA ALA A 141 -13.55 -8.14 5.98
C ALA A 141 -12.09 -8.61 6.15
N LYS A 142 -11.53 -9.26 5.12
CA LYS A 142 -10.13 -9.71 5.13
C LYS A 142 -9.16 -8.54 5.21
N LEU A 143 -9.37 -7.48 4.42
CA LEU A 143 -8.51 -6.29 4.45
C LEU A 143 -8.59 -5.60 5.80
N VAL A 144 -9.80 -5.40 6.35
CA VAL A 144 -9.99 -4.83 7.70
C VAL A 144 -9.24 -5.65 8.75
N VAL A 145 -9.36 -6.98 8.73
CA VAL A 145 -8.66 -7.84 9.69
C VAL A 145 -7.14 -7.74 9.54
N ILE A 146 -6.62 -7.76 8.32
CA ILE A 146 -5.18 -7.76 8.06
C ILE A 146 -4.54 -6.38 8.27
N THR A 147 -5.27 -5.28 8.10
CA THR A 147 -4.74 -3.92 8.26
C THR A 147 -5.09 -3.29 9.60
N LEU A 148 -6.37 -3.30 9.99
CA LEU A 148 -6.84 -2.57 11.17
C LEU A 148 -6.38 -3.22 12.47
N ILE A 149 -6.48 -4.55 12.59
CA ILE A 149 -6.10 -5.25 13.83
C ILE A 149 -4.62 -5.02 14.16
N PRO A 150 -3.65 -5.24 13.24
CA PRO A 150 -2.24 -5.05 13.58
C PRO A 150 -1.91 -3.58 13.85
N VAL A 151 -2.51 -2.64 13.11
CA VAL A 151 -2.34 -1.20 13.37
C VAL A 151 -2.82 -0.83 14.76
N LEU A 152 -4.02 -1.27 15.16
CA LEU A 152 -4.56 -1.02 16.50
C LEU A 152 -3.69 -1.63 17.60
N LEU A 153 -3.19 -2.86 17.41
CA LEU A 153 -2.26 -3.49 18.35
C LEU A 153 -0.95 -2.70 18.46
N GLY A 154 -0.41 -2.22 17.34
CA GLY A 154 0.78 -1.37 17.33
C GLY A 154 0.54 -0.05 18.07
N MET A 155 -0.58 0.61 17.82
CA MET A 155 -0.96 1.86 18.50
C MET A 155 -1.15 1.64 20.00
N LEU A 156 -1.73 0.51 20.39
CA LEU A 156 -1.94 0.15 21.78
C LEU A 156 -0.60 -0.09 22.50
N LEU A 157 0.34 -0.78 21.85
CA LEU A 157 1.72 -0.89 22.33
C LEU A 157 2.37 0.49 22.47
N ARG A 158 2.22 1.37 21.47
CA ARG A 158 2.77 2.73 21.50
C ARG A 158 2.17 3.57 22.62
N HIS A 159 0.88 3.41 22.92
CA HIS A 159 0.20 4.12 23.99
C HIS A 159 0.70 3.71 25.38
N TYR A 160 0.79 2.40 25.66
CA TYR A 160 1.20 1.90 26.97
C TYR A 160 2.71 1.85 27.19
N GLN A 161 3.49 1.67 26.13
CA GLN A 161 4.95 1.48 26.19
C GLN A 161 5.69 2.38 25.20
N ALA A 162 5.37 3.67 25.17
CA ALA A 162 5.99 4.64 24.26
C ALA A 162 7.53 4.61 24.30
N ALA A 163 8.12 4.52 25.49
CA ALA A 163 9.57 4.46 25.66
C ALA A 163 10.20 3.22 24.99
N PHE A 164 9.50 2.08 24.99
CA PHE A 164 9.95 0.87 24.30
C PHE A 164 9.90 1.06 22.79
N CYS A 165 8.80 1.57 22.25
CA CYS A 165 8.65 1.82 20.81
C CYS A 165 9.70 2.79 20.28
N ILE A 166 9.98 3.88 21.01
CA ILE A 166 11.01 4.85 20.63
C ILE A 166 12.42 4.23 20.71
N ARG A 167 12.71 3.48 21.78
CA ARG A 167 14.02 2.83 21.95
C ARG A 167 14.31 1.79 20.87
N HIS A 168 13.29 1.04 20.46
CA HIS A 168 13.41 -0.07 19.51
C HIS A 168 12.87 0.27 18.11
N GLU A 169 12.62 1.54 17.81
CA GLU A 169 12.03 2.00 16.55
C GLU A 169 12.76 1.43 15.33
N ARG A 170 14.10 1.44 15.36
CA ARG A 170 14.93 0.88 14.28
C ARG A 170 14.67 -0.61 14.04
N LEU A 171 14.44 -1.39 15.10
CA LEU A 171 14.16 -2.82 14.96
C LEU A 171 12.73 -3.04 14.48
N ILE A 172 11.78 -2.32 15.09
CA ILE A 172 10.35 -2.42 14.77
C ILE A 172 10.10 -2.05 13.30
N THR A 173 10.86 -1.11 12.73
CA THR A 173 10.76 -0.71 11.31
C THR A 173 11.59 -1.60 10.38
N ARG A 174 12.81 -2.01 10.76
CA ARG A 174 13.69 -2.78 9.87
C ARG A 174 13.33 -4.26 9.75
N ILE A 175 12.84 -4.90 10.82
CA ILE A 175 12.50 -6.32 10.77
C ILE A 175 11.42 -6.60 9.71
N PRO A 176 10.26 -5.89 9.69
CA PRO A 176 9.26 -6.10 8.65
C PRO A 176 9.78 -5.76 7.25
N LEU A 177 10.64 -4.76 7.12
CA LEU A 177 11.28 -4.42 5.84
C LEU A 177 12.17 -5.56 5.33
N ILE A 178 12.97 -6.17 6.20
CA ILE A 178 13.80 -7.34 5.85
C ILE A 178 12.91 -8.52 5.48
N MET A 179 11.83 -8.78 6.23
CA MET A 179 10.86 -9.82 5.88
C MET A 179 10.23 -9.58 4.51
N LEU A 180 9.88 -8.34 4.19
CA LEU A 180 9.36 -7.97 2.87
C LEU A 180 10.39 -8.26 1.77
N LEU A 181 11.65 -7.86 1.96
CA LEU A 181 12.73 -8.14 1.00
C LEU A 181 12.95 -9.64 0.80
N LEU A 182 12.86 -10.44 1.88
CA LEU A 182 12.95 -11.90 1.80
C LEU A 182 11.78 -12.51 1.03
N VAL A 183 10.55 -12.03 1.25
CA VAL A 183 9.37 -12.50 0.51
C VAL A 183 9.49 -12.13 -0.98
N ILE A 184 9.88 -10.89 -1.29
CA ILE A 184 10.12 -10.44 -2.67
C ILE A 184 11.22 -11.29 -3.32
N GLY A 185 12.34 -11.51 -2.64
CA GLY A 185 13.42 -12.38 -3.12
C GLY A 185 12.96 -13.83 -3.35
N GLY A 186 12.10 -14.36 -2.48
CA GLY A 186 11.48 -15.67 -2.64
C GLY A 186 10.57 -15.75 -3.86
N ILE A 187 9.75 -14.72 -4.09
CA ILE A 187 8.87 -14.62 -5.27
C ILE A 187 9.71 -14.52 -6.55
N ILE A 188 10.80 -13.73 -6.53
CA ILE A 188 11.73 -13.60 -7.66
C ILE A 188 12.38 -14.94 -7.97
N TRP A 189 12.91 -15.62 -6.96
CA TRP A 189 13.55 -16.92 -7.12
C TRP A 189 12.58 -17.98 -7.69
N GLN A 190 11.33 -17.94 -7.23
CA GLN A 190 10.29 -18.86 -7.65
C GLN A 190 9.83 -18.61 -9.10
N ASN A 191 9.77 -17.34 -9.52
CA ASN A 191 9.32 -16.94 -10.86
C ASN A 191 10.48 -16.55 -11.78
N ARG A 192 11.70 -17.02 -11.50
CA ARG A 192 12.93 -16.58 -12.18
C ARG A 192 12.87 -16.76 -13.70
N ASP A 193 12.20 -17.81 -14.17
CA ASP A 193 12.12 -18.16 -15.60
C ASP A 193 11.17 -17.20 -16.35
N SER A 194 10.19 -16.61 -15.64
CA SER A 194 9.26 -15.61 -16.18
C SER A 194 9.63 -14.17 -15.83
N MET A 195 10.64 -13.97 -14.97
CA MET A 195 10.99 -12.64 -14.45
C MET A 195 11.39 -11.65 -15.54
N VAL A 196 12.11 -12.11 -16.57
CA VAL A 196 12.50 -11.24 -17.70
C VAL A 196 11.26 -10.75 -18.45
N LEU A 197 10.29 -11.64 -18.69
CA LEU A 197 9.02 -11.29 -19.32
C LEU A 197 8.22 -10.31 -18.46
N PHE A 198 8.13 -10.55 -17.14
CA PHE A 198 7.44 -9.64 -16.23
C PHE A 198 8.11 -8.27 -16.17
N LEU A 199 9.44 -8.20 -16.14
CA LEU A 199 10.17 -6.93 -16.16
C LEU A 199 9.95 -6.17 -17.46
N ASP A 200 9.93 -6.86 -18.60
CA ASP A 200 9.66 -6.24 -19.90
C ASP A 200 8.25 -5.64 -19.94
N GLN A 201 7.26 -6.39 -19.47
CA GLN A 201 5.86 -5.96 -19.47
C GLN A 201 5.53 -4.91 -18.39
N THR A 202 6.16 -4.97 -17.22
CA THR A 202 5.79 -4.13 -16.06
C THR A 202 6.79 -3.02 -15.74
N GLY A 203 8.05 -3.14 -16.18
CA GLY A 203 9.12 -2.23 -15.81
C GLY A 203 8.87 -0.80 -16.29
N VAL A 204 8.60 -0.63 -17.59
CA VAL A 204 8.31 0.69 -18.18
C VAL A 204 7.04 1.31 -17.58
N PRO A 205 5.88 0.60 -17.53
CA PRO A 205 4.69 1.14 -16.87
C PRO A 205 4.92 1.55 -15.42
N ALA A 206 5.63 0.73 -14.63
CA ALA A 206 5.91 1.02 -13.22
C ALA A 206 6.75 2.29 -13.05
N LEU A 207 7.80 2.46 -13.87
CA LEU A 207 8.67 3.63 -13.84
C LEU A 207 7.93 4.90 -14.27
N LEU A 208 7.14 4.82 -15.34
CA LEU A 208 6.33 5.94 -15.82
C LEU A 208 5.29 6.35 -14.79
N LEU A 209 4.53 5.40 -14.24
CA LEU A 209 3.52 5.67 -13.23
C LEU A 209 4.15 6.33 -11.99
N SER A 210 5.26 5.78 -11.51
CA SER A 210 5.97 6.32 -10.34
C SER A 210 6.50 7.73 -10.60
N SER A 211 7.07 7.98 -11.77
CA SER A 211 7.65 9.29 -12.13
C SER A 211 6.56 10.35 -12.29
N ILE A 212 5.45 10.02 -12.97
CA ILE A 212 4.32 10.93 -13.13
C ILE A 212 3.67 11.21 -11.78
N ALA A 213 3.46 10.17 -10.95
CA ALA A 213 2.90 10.34 -9.61
C ALA A 213 3.78 11.24 -8.72
N LEU A 214 5.09 11.06 -8.75
CA LEU A 214 6.03 11.93 -8.03
C LEU A 214 6.02 13.36 -8.55
N GLY A 215 5.97 13.54 -9.87
CA GLY A 215 5.91 14.87 -10.50
C GLY A 215 4.63 15.62 -10.16
N LEU A 216 3.48 14.96 -10.28
CA LEU A 216 2.17 15.52 -9.96
C LEU A 216 1.97 15.75 -8.46
N GLY A 217 2.57 14.91 -7.61
CA GLY A 217 2.52 15.09 -6.17
C GLY A 217 3.38 16.25 -5.65
N TYR A 218 4.33 16.75 -6.45
CA TYR A 218 5.18 17.89 -6.11
C TYR A 218 4.54 19.24 -6.42
N THR A 219 3.65 19.30 -7.42
CA THR A 219 2.97 20.50 -7.90
C THR A 219 1.69 20.79 -7.16
#